data_AF-A0A1Q2HMD1-F1
#
_entry.id   AF-A0A1Q2HMD1-F1
#
_cell.length_a   1.000
_cell.length_b   1.000
_cell.length_c   1.000
_cell.angle_alpha   90.00
_cell.angle_beta   90.00
_cell.angle_gamma   90.00
#
_symmetry.space_group_name_H-M   'P 1'
#
loop_
_entity.id
_entity.type
_entity.pdbx_description
1 polymer ?
#
loop_
_entity_poly.entity_id
_entity_poly.type
_entity_poly.pdbx_seq_one_letter_code
_entity_poly.pdbx_strand_id
1 'polypeptide(L)'
;MVFCAASWIQGGLSELKISASDESTFTMALNTLDAFDAETKSKIGQTNVHGYQGTNGPREQLYYRNAGKRLWSSEYGGSDPTGMEMAKNICLDFRYLHPNAWCYWQPLDWANWGLIDANLPNSWIGQAENKFFVLAQFTRKIQQGDLILSSGREDTVVSFSPEKERLVIVVVNESDTQDYNFDLSAFESAEGPVKNWRTLADSSEQYERQSDIPISGKTFTAEIEQNSVHTFVVKNLQQPAESIGSEPKQGFWYRITPQHSGKCIEVSGASTAEGANVEQSSFSCGDNQQWKLQDAGEGFFRLTPRHAEDKCLSVKNQSAGNGANLQQLSFSGHASQKWRLVPSENGNFSLTSKNSEKAMDVSSVSKADGANIIQWQGSGQNNQIFQFTKIEPVCSISLAQGDINEDCRINLADLEIAAENWLSACLGSGLEEMLGDDCTVNLAHFTIIAGHWGISGAQD
;
A
#
# COMPACT_ATOMS: atom_id res chain seq x y z
N MET A 1 -9.18 30.89 -5.26
CA MET A 1 -8.49 29.81 -6.00
C MET A 1 -8.82 29.75 -7.48
N VAL A 2 -10.11 29.78 -7.87
CA VAL A 2 -10.55 29.68 -9.29
C VAL A 2 -9.87 30.71 -10.23
N PHE A 3 -9.70 31.96 -9.79
CA PHE A 3 -9.01 33.01 -10.56
C PHE A 3 -7.50 32.75 -10.73
N CYS A 4 -6.83 32.21 -9.72
CA CYS A 4 -5.38 31.92 -9.78
C CYS A 4 -5.09 30.79 -10.78
N ALA A 5 -5.89 29.71 -10.76
CA ALA A 5 -5.73 28.58 -11.67
C ALA A 5 -5.85 29.00 -13.15
N ALA A 6 -6.89 29.78 -13.47
CA ALA A 6 -7.13 30.26 -14.83
C ALA A 6 -6.01 31.20 -15.32
N SER A 7 -5.50 32.06 -14.44
CA SER A 7 -4.40 32.99 -14.75
C SER A 7 -3.06 32.26 -14.96
N TRP A 8 -2.78 31.18 -14.21
CA TRP A 8 -1.55 30.39 -14.36
C TRP A 8 -1.51 29.59 -15.65
N ILE A 9 -2.64 28.99 -16.05
CA ILE A 9 -2.75 28.28 -17.33
C ILE A 9 -2.56 29.25 -18.50
N GLN A 10 -3.16 30.45 -18.43
CA GLN A 10 -2.92 31.51 -19.43
C GLN A 10 -1.47 32.01 -19.44
N GLY A 11 -0.77 31.93 -18.31
CA GLY A 11 0.64 32.28 -18.17
C GLY A 11 1.64 31.16 -18.50
N GLY A 12 1.20 30.00 -18.99
CA GLY A 12 2.08 28.88 -19.36
C GLY A 12 2.57 28.00 -18.20
N LEU A 13 1.97 28.10 -17.01
CA LEU A 13 2.34 27.33 -15.81
C LEU A 13 1.45 26.09 -15.60
N SER A 14 1.12 25.36 -16.67
CA SER A 14 0.19 24.21 -16.63
C SER A 14 0.67 23.05 -15.75
N GLU A 15 1.97 22.94 -15.50
CA GLU A 15 2.57 21.89 -14.67
C GLU A 15 2.52 22.21 -13.16
N LEU A 16 2.19 23.46 -12.79
CA LEU A 16 2.18 23.87 -11.38
C LEU A 16 0.88 23.44 -10.69
N LYS A 17 1.01 22.54 -9.70
CA LYS A 17 -0.13 22.10 -8.89
C LYS A 17 -0.49 23.14 -7.84
N ILE A 18 -1.78 23.47 -7.75
CA ILE A 18 -2.30 24.28 -6.63
C ILE A 18 -2.30 23.41 -5.38
N SER A 19 -1.68 23.95 -4.32
CA SER A 19 -1.75 23.39 -2.98
C SER A 19 -2.77 24.17 -2.16
N ALA A 20 -3.62 23.48 -1.42
CA ALA A 20 -4.62 24.09 -0.54
C ALA A 20 -4.96 23.16 0.62
N SER A 21 -5.46 23.61 1.75
CA SER A 21 -5.72 25.00 2.11
C SER A 21 -4.73 25.54 3.14
N ASP A 22 -3.76 24.72 3.57
CA ASP A 22 -2.74 25.12 4.56
C ASP A 22 -3.40 25.50 5.91
N GLU A 23 -4.45 24.75 6.28
CA GLU A 23 -5.23 25.01 7.49
C GLU A 23 -4.48 24.61 8.74
N SER A 24 -4.70 25.35 9.83
CA SER A 24 -3.97 25.15 11.10
C SER A 24 -4.19 23.79 11.76
N THR A 25 -5.28 23.08 11.46
CA THR A 25 -5.61 21.80 12.09
C THR A 25 -6.23 20.81 11.10
N PHE A 26 -6.13 19.51 11.38
CA PHE A 26 -6.74 18.45 10.57
C PHE A 26 -8.26 18.62 10.46
N THR A 27 -8.94 19.00 11.55
CA THR A 27 -10.39 19.27 11.53
C THR A 27 -10.74 20.45 10.62
N MET A 28 -9.96 21.53 10.66
CA MET A 28 -10.18 22.68 9.76
C MET A 28 -9.94 22.31 8.31
N ALA A 29 -8.89 21.54 8.02
CA ALA A 29 -8.62 21.03 6.67
C ALA A 29 -9.79 20.18 6.14
N LEU A 30 -10.38 19.30 6.97
CA LEU A 30 -11.57 18.55 6.60
C LEU A 30 -12.76 19.46 6.27
N ASN A 31 -13.05 20.42 7.15
CA ASN A 31 -14.15 21.36 6.95
C ASN A 31 -13.98 22.18 5.65
N THR A 32 -12.75 22.62 5.38
CA THR A 32 -12.43 23.37 4.16
C THR A 32 -12.53 22.50 2.91
N LEU A 33 -12.04 21.26 2.95
CA LEU A 33 -12.24 20.30 1.86
C LEU A 33 -13.74 20.04 1.62
N ASP A 34 -14.57 19.93 2.66
CA ASP A 34 -16.01 19.73 2.49
C ASP A 34 -16.73 20.95 1.91
N ALA A 35 -16.25 22.15 2.21
CA ALA A 35 -16.79 23.39 1.69
C ALA A 35 -16.47 23.63 0.20
N PHE A 36 -15.39 23.02 -0.35
CA PHE A 36 -15.07 23.18 -1.76
C PHE A 36 -16.05 22.45 -2.68
N ASP A 37 -16.52 23.18 -3.68
CA ASP A 37 -17.25 22.62 -4.82
C ASP A 37 -16.36 21.73 -5.71
N ALA A 38 -17.00 20.98 -6.60
CA ALA A 38 -16.31 20.03 -7.46
C ALA A 38 -15.29 20.71 -8.40
N GLU A 39 -15.58 21.92 -8.88
CA GLU A 39 -14.68 22.67 -9.78
C GLU A 39 -13.43 23.14 -9.04
N THR A 40 -13.56 23.57 -7.79
CA THR A 40 -12.42 23.97 -6.96
C THR A 40 -11.57 22.75 -6.61
N LYS A 41 -12.21 21.64 -6.19
CA LYS A 41 -11.51 20.38 -5.88
C LYS A 41 -10.71 19.86 -7.06
N SER A 42 -11.25 19.91 -8.28
CA SER A 42 -10.56 19.42 -9.48
C SER A 42 -9.31 20.22 -9.84
N LYS A 43 -9.19 21.47 -9.35
CA LYS A 43 -8.02 22.34 -9.57
C LYS A 43 -6.94 22.17 -8.49
N ILE A 44 -7.29 21.59 -7.34
CA ILE A 44 -6.35 21.32 -6.25
C ILE A 44 -5.62 20.01 -6.54
N GLY A 45 -4.31 20.10 -6.76
CA GLY A 45 -3.44 18.95 -7.02
C GLY A 45 -2.74 18.42 -5.77
N GLN A 46 -2.75 19.19 -4.68
CA GLN A 46 -2.14 18.85 -3.41
C GLN A 46 -2.93 19.42 -2.24
N THR A 47 -3.13 18.64 -1.19
CA THR A 47 -3.64 19.11 0.09
C THR A 47 -2.51 19.44 1.06
N ASN A 48 -2.59 20.60 1.69
CA ASN A 48 -1.70 21.02 2.75
C ASN A 48 -2.47 21.22 4.05
N VAL A 49 -1.86 20.84 5.17
CA VAL A 49 -2.41 21.01 6.51
C VAL A 49 -1.29 21.19 7.53
N HIS A 50 -1.56 21.91 8.61
CA HIS A 50 -0.65 22.06 9.74
C HIS A 50 -0.98 21.04 10.85
N GLY A 51 0.03 20.71 11.66
CA GLY A 51 -0.08 19.75 12.75
C GLY A 51 -0.46 20.33 14.11
N TYR A 52 -1.00 21.56 14.21
CA TYR A 52 -1.27 22.22 15.51
C TYR A 52 -2.42 21.60 16.32
N GLN A 53 -3.05 20.53 15.83
CA GLN A 53 -3.96 19.71 16.63
C GLN A 53 -3.21 18.67 17.50
N GLY A 54 -1.88 18.62 17.38
CA GLY A 54 -1.01 17.74 18.14
C GLY A 54 -1.35 16.27 17.90
N THR A 55 -1.19 15.45 18.93
CA THR A 55 -1.49 14.01 18.87
C THR A 55 -2.97 13.71 18.64
N ASN A 56 -3.84 14.71 18.77
CA ASN A 56 -5.26 14.60 18.51
C ASN A 56 -5.59 14.91 17.04
N GLY A 57 -6.78 14.45 16.62
CA GLY A 57 -7.40 14.90 15.39
C GLY A 57 -7.50 13.85 14.28
N PRO A 58 -8.38 14.12 13.29
CA PRO A 58 -8.83 13.12 12.33
C PRO A 58 -7.88 12.93 11.14
N ARG A 59 -6.61 12.60 11.40
CA ARG A 59 -5.54 12.38 10.38
C ARG A 59 -5.97 11.43 9.26
N GLU A 60 -6.43 10.26 9.66
CA GLU A 60 -6.86 9.20 8.72
C GLU A 60 -8.07 9.62 7.90
N GLN A 61 -9.04 10.28 8.53
CA GLN A 61 -10.21 10.80 7.81
C GLN A 61 -9.77 11.85 6.78
N LEU A 62 -8.78 12.70 7.11
CA LEU A 62 -8.23 13.67 6.18
C LEU A 62 -7.50 13.00 5.01
N TYR A 63 -6.73 11.95 5.26
CA TYR A 63 -6.10 11.14 4.22
C TYR A 63 -7.14 10.58 3.22
N TYR A 64 -8.20 9.97 3.73
CA TYR A 64 -9.28 9.45 2.88
C TYR A 64 -10.12 10.55 2.23
N ARG A 65 -10.32 11.68 2.91
CA ARG A 65 -10.99 12.86 2.35
C ARG A 65 -10.24 13.47 1.18
N ASN A 66 -8.92 13.38 1.21
CA ASN A 66 -8.01 13.89 0.19
C ASN A 66 -7.98 13.03 -1.09
N ALA A 67 -8.70 11.89 -1.14
CA ALA A 67 -8.95 11.13 -2.38
C ALA A 67 -7.65 10.72 -3.13
N GLY A 68 -6.59 10.42 -2.38
CA GLY A 68 -5.29 10.02 -2.92
C GLY A 68 -4.55 11.11 -3.70
N LYS A 69 -4.90 12.39 -3.53
CA LYS A 69 -4.06 13.49 -4.02
C LYS A 69 -2.78 13.59 -3.18
N ARG A 70 -1.80 14.36 -3.65
CA ARG A 70 -0.59 14.63 -2.85
C ARG A 70 -1.00 15.32 -1.55
N LEU A 71 -0.41 14.96 -0.43
CA LEU A 71 -0.72 15.55 0.87
C LEU A 71 0.56 15.92 1.61
N TRP A 72 0.67 17.16 2.09
CA TRP A 72 1.78 17.60 2.94
C TRP A 72 1.27 17.96 4.34
N SER A 73 2.01 17.51 5.36
CA SER A 73 2.00 18.18 6.67
C SER A 73 2.94 19.39 6.52
N SER A 74 2.36 20.51 6.10
CA SER A 74 3.11 21.66 5.59
C SER A 74 3.66 22.56 6.70
N GLU A 75 3.19 22.39 7.93
CA GLU A 75 3.65 23.17 9.07
C GLU A 75 3.43 22.43 10.39
N TYR A 76 4.42 22.45 11.27
CA TYR A 76 4.27 22.09 12.68
C TYR A 76 5.29 22.89 13.49
N GLY A 77 4.88 23.46 14.60
CA GLY A 77 5.77 24.13 15.54
C GLY A 77 5.33 23.90 16.98
N GLY A 78 6.25 23.98 17.92
CA GLY A 78 5.93 23.85 19.34
C GLY A 78 7.06 24.30 20.25
N SER A 79 6.71 24.70 21.48
CA SER A 79 7.66 25.22 22.46
C SER A 79 8.36 24.13 23.31
N ASP A 80 8.05 22.85 23.09
CA ASP A 80 8.76 21.72 23.71
C ASP A 80 10.23 21.70 23.25
N PRO A 81 11.20 22.00 24.12
CA PRO A 81 12.62 22.05 23.74
C PRO A 81 13.20 20.66 23.44
N THR A 82 12.59 19.60 24.00
CA THR A 82 13.08 18.22 23.85
C THR A 82 12.83 17.68 22.44
N GLY A 83 11.67 18.01 21.86
CA GLY A 83 11.22 17.53 20.56
C GLY A 83 10.50 16.18 20.60
N MET A 84 10.22 15.62 21.79
CA MET A 84 9.51 14.34 21.92
C MET A 84 8.07 14.43 21.41
N GLU A 85 7.37 15.54 21.69
CA GLU A 85 6.01 15.75 21.17
C GLU A 85 6.01 15.83 19.64
N MET A 86 7.00 16.52 19.07
CA MET A 86 7.20 16.58 17.62
C MET A 86 7.46 15.19 17.03
N ALA A 87 8.35 14.40 17.63
CA ALA A 87 8.69 13.06 17.14
C ALA A 87 7.46 12.14 17.11
N LYS A 88 6.63 12.19 18.15
CA LYS A 88 5.37 11.46 18.22
C LYS A 88 4.39 11.88 17.13
N ASN A 89 4.26 13.19 16.91
CA ASN A 89 3.41 13.71 15.83
C ASN A 89 3.90 13.26 14.46
N ILE A 90 5.21 13.23 14.21
CA ILE A 90 5.78 12.70 12.97
C ILE A 90 5.37 11.22 12.78
N CYS A 91 5.49 10.37 13.81
CA CYS A 91 5.08 8.97 13.71
C CYS A 91 3.58 8.81 13.42
N LEU A 92 2.72 9.55 14.13
CA LEU A 92 1.27 9.53 13.90
C LEU A 92 0.89 10.05 12.50
N ASP A 93 1.56 11.10 12.02
CA ASP A 93 1.33 11.67 10.70
C ASP A 93 1.71 10.67 9.59
N PHE A 94 2.91 10.09 9.64
CA PHE A 94 3.31 9.07 8.65
C PHE A 94 2.44 7.82 8.68
N ARG A 95 1.91 7.46 9.86
CA ARG A 95 1.01 6.32 10.02
C ARG A 95 -0.39 6.57 9.49
N TYR A 96 -1.02 7.71 9.82
CA TYR A 96 -2.44 7.93 9.58
C TYR A 96 -2.74 9.00 8.53
N LEU A 97 -1.89 10.00 8.40
CA LEU A 97 -2.07 11.09 7.44
C LEU A 97 -1.40 10.77 6.09
N HIS A 98 -0.40 9.88 6.11
CA HIS A 98 0.41 9.46 4.96
C HIS A 98 0.95 10.64 4.12
N PRO A 99 1.56 11.66 4.74
CA PRO A 99 2.05 12.82 4.01
C PRO A 99 3.24 12.43 3.11
N ASN A 100 3.30 13.08 1.95
CA ASN A 100 4.46 13.01 1.05
C ASN A 100 5.62 13.92 1.49
N ALA A 101 5.37 14.85 2.41
CA ALA A 101 6.37 15.72 3.05
C ALA A 101 5.87 16.20 4.41
N TRP A 102 6.80 16.43 5.33
CA TRP A 102 6.56 16.93 6.68
C TRP A 102 7.50 18.10 6.96
N CYS A 103 6.96 19.25 7.36
CA CYS A 103 7.70 20.51 7.47
C CYS A 103 7.57 21.11 8.88
N TYR A 104 8.71 21.47 9.48
CA TYR A 104 8.75 22.17 10.76
C TYR A 104 8.75 23.70 10.58
N TRP A 105 8.01 24.39 11.44
CA TRP A 105 7.97 25.85 11.59
C TRP A 105 8.55 26.24 12.96
N GLN A 106 9.66 26.97 13.03
CA GLN A 106 10.58 27.34 11.95
C GLN A 106 12.04 27.09 12.39
N PRO A 107 13.01 27.02 11.48
CA PRO A 107 14.38 26.62 11.85
C PRO A 107 15.07 27.56 12.85
N LEU A 108 14.89 28.87 12.70
CA LEU A 108 15.47 29.91 13.56
C LEU A 108 14.34 30.70 14.23
N ASP A 109 14.19 30.58 15.54
CA ASP A 109 13.24 31.37 16.32
C ASP A 109 13.63 31.37 17.81
N TRP A 110 12.98 32.21 18.62
CA TRP A 110 13.24 32.34 20.05
C TRP A 110 12.12 31.70 20.87
N ALA A 111 12.26 31.72 22.20
CA ALA A 111 11.28 31.15 23.14
C ALA A 111 10.93 29.68 22.85
N ASN A 112 11.95 28.91 22.46
CA ASN A 112 11.87 27.49 22.13
C ASN A 112 10.98 27.15 20.92
N TRP A 113 10.58 28.10 20.06
CA TRP A 113 9.86 27.75 18.83
C TRP A 113 10.80 27.25 17.72
N GLY A 114 12.03 27.77 17.72
CA GLY A 114 13.07 27.42 16.77
C GLY A 114 13.63 26.02 16.98
N LEU A 115 14.10 25.38 15.92
CA LEU A 115 15.04 24.26 16.04
C LEU A 115 16.40 24.75 16.57
N ILE A 116 16.77 25.98 16.21
CA ILE A 116 17.94 26.71 16.69
C ILE A 116 17.42 27.98 17.34
N ASP A 117 17.83 28.21 18.58
CA ASP A 117 17.43 29.40 19.33
C ASP A 117 18.02 30.63 18.65
N ALA A 118 17.18 31.59 18.27
CA ALA A 118 17.60 32.79 17.57
C ALA A 118 16.60 33.91 17.72
N ASN A 119 17.08 35.12 17.94
CA ASN A 119 16.27 36.33 17.84
C ASN A 119 16.85 37.22 16.75
N LEU A 120 16.36 37.00 15.52
CA LEU A 120 16.80 37.76 14.35
C LEU A 120 16.58 39.27 14.52
N PRO A 121 15.44 39.76 15.07
CA PRO A 121 15.27 41.18 15.38
C PRO A 121 16.35 41.75 16.32
N ASN A 122 16.81 40.96 17.29
CA ASN A 122 17.87 41.33 18.24
C ASN A 122 19.27 40.87 17.79
N SER A 123 19.42 40.42 16.54
CA SER A 123 20.70 40.09 15.88
C SER A 123 21.55 39.04 16.61
N TRP A 124 20.95 38.00 17.17
CA TRP A 124 21.70 36.87 17.72
C TRP A 124 21.16 35.50 17.29
N ILE A 125 22.08 34.54 17.21
CA ILE A 125 21.83 33.11 16.96
C ILE A 125 22.54 32.35 18.08
N GLY A 126 21.78 31.50 18.76
CA GLY A 126 22.18 30.65 19.86
C GLY A 126 22.53 29.23 19.40
N GLN A 127 22.30 28.27 20.29
CA GLN A 127 22.60 26.86 20.04
C GLN A 127 21.41 26.15 19.38
N ALA A 128 21.67 24.98 18.81
CA ALA A 128 20.60 24.07 18.41
C ALA A 128 19.96 23.46 19.66
N GLU A 129 18.62 23.46 19.70
CA GLU A 129 17.83 22.82 20.75
C GLU A 129 17.81 21.30 20.55
N ASN A 130 17.48 20.52 21.59
CA ASN A 130 17.43 19.05 21.47
C ASN A 130 16.46 18.59 20.38
N LYS A 131 15.35 19.31 20.19
CA LYS A 131 14.41 19.06 19.09
C LYS A 131 15.06 19.05 17.70
N PHE A 132 16.13 19.81 17.46
CA PHE A 132 16.86 19.77 16.18
C PHE A 132 17.44 18.38 15.94
N PHE A 133 18.06 17.79 16.96
CA PHE A 133 18.66 16.47 16.88
C PHE A 133 17.62 15.36 16.88
N VAL A 134 16.46 15.57 17.50
CA VAL A 134 15.30 14.70 17.35
C VAL A 134 14.78 14.71 15.91
N LEU A 135 14.59 15.89 15.29
CA LEU A 135 14.20 15.96 13.87
C LEU A 135 15.26 15.35 12.95
N ALA A 136 16.55 15.44 13.33
CA ALA A 136 17.65 14.83 12.59
C ALA A 136 17.56 13.29 12.55
N GLN A 137 16.95 12.64 13.55
CA GLN A 137 16.69 11.19 13.54
C GLN A 137 15.88 10.77 12.31
N PHE A 138 14.82 11.51 11.98
CA PHE A 138 14.02 11.28 10.78
C PHE A 138 14.75 11.73 9.51
N THR A 139 15.21 12.99 9.47
CA THR A 139 15.58 13.67 8.21
C THR A 139 16.93 13.29 7.64
N ARG A 140 17.89 12.78 8.44
CA ARG A 140 19.24 12.45 7.94
C ARG A 140 19.30 11.13 7.19
N LYS A 141 18.38 10.20 7.47
CA LYS A 141 18.40 8.84 6.90
C LYS A 141 17.20 8.56 6.02
N ILE A 142 16.00 9.04 6.34
CA ILE A 142 14.85 8.97 5.43
C ILE A 142 15.10 9.94 4.27
N GLN A 143 15.00 9.45 3.03
CA GLN A 143 15.32 10.25 1.85
C GLN A 143 14.13 10.35 0.91
N GLN A 144 14.11 11.41 0.10
CA GLN A 144 13.14 11.56 -0.98
C GLN A 144 13.19 10.33 -1.90
N GLY A 145 12.03 9.78 -2.21
CA GLY A 145 11.88 8.58 -3.05
C GLY A 145 11.85 7.27 -2.26
N ASP A 146 12.18 7.27 -0.97
CA ASP A 146 11.98 6.09 -0.13
C ASP A 146 10.47 5.80 0.04
N LEU A 147 10.14 4.52 0.16
CA LEU A 147 8.80 4.02 0.47
C LEU A 147 8.60 4.03 1.98
N ILE A 148 7.52 4.64 2.45
CA ILE A 148 7.12 4.51 3.86
C ILE A 148 6.34 3.22 4.04
N LEU A 149 6.83 2.34 4.90
CA LEU A 149 6.20 1.06 5.22
C LEU A 149 5.40 1.16 6.51
N SER A 150 4.36 0.35 6.64
CA SER A 150 3.66 0.19 7.92
C SER A 150 4.55 -0.55 8.91
N SER A 151 4.78 0.06 10.07
CA SER A 151 5.47 -0.57 11.21
C SER A 151 4.53 -1.40 12.09
N GLY A 152 3.22 -1.26 11.91
CA GLY A 152 2.20 -1.77 12.85
C GLY A 152 2.18 -1.05 14.20
N ARG A 153 2.93 0.05 14.37
CA ARG A 153 3.03 0.79 15.63
C ARG A 153 2.91 2.30 15.42
N GLU A 154 2.44 3.01 16.44
CA GLU A 154 2.28 4.48 16.42
C GLU A 154 3.54 5.26 16.79
N ASP A 155 4.55 4.56 17.30
CA ASP A 155 5.80 5.14 17.82
C ASP A 155 6.99 4.98 16.83
N THR A 156 6.73 4.43 15.64
CA THR A 156 7.78 3.98 14.73
C THR A 156 7.49 4.39 13.29
N VAL A 157 8.46 5.04 12.64
CA VAL A 157 8.47 5.29 11.18
C VAL A 157 9.45 4.35 10.51
N VAL A 158 9.01 3.68 9.45
CA VAL A 158 9.84 2.77 8.65
C VAL A 158 9.89 3.27 7.21
N SER A 159 11.10 3.42 6.69
CA SER A 159 11.37 3.88 5.33
C SER A 159 12.27 2.89 4.61
N PHE A 160 11.89 2.45 3.42
CA PHE A 160 12.62 1.50 2.61
C PHE A 160 13.01 2.09 1.26
N SER A 161 14.26 1.91 0.88
CA SER A 161 14.81 2.36 -0.39
C SER A 161 15.18 1.13 -1.22
N PRO A 162 14.32 0.69 -2.17
CA PRO A 162 14.61 -0.48 -3.00
C PRO A 162 15.91 -0.34 -3.78
N GLU A 163 16.17 0.84 -4.35
CA GLU A 163 17.38 1.12 -5.14
C GLU A 163 18.67 1.04 -4.33
N LYS A 164 18.58 1.32 -3.03
CA LYS A 164 19.75 1.35 -2.11
C LYS A 164 19.77 0.14 -1.19
N GLU A 165 18.81 -0.78 -1.32
CA GLU A 165 18.64 -1.96 -0.47
C GLU A 165 18.73 -1.62 1.03
N ARG A 166 18.04 -0.54 1.43
CA ARG A 166 18.21 0.10 2.73
C ARG A 166 16.89 0.32 3.43
N LEU A 167 16.80 -0.17 4.66
CA LEU A 167 15.71 0.13 5.60
C LEU A 167 16.21 1.12 6.65
N VAL A 168 15.39 2.11 6.95
CA VAL A 168 15.57 3.07 8.03
C VAL A 168 14.38 2.92 8.96
N ILE A 169 14.64 2.67 10.24
CA ILE A 169 13.61 2.52 11.28
C ILE A 169 13.89 3.60 12.32
N VAL A 170 12.94 4.50 12.53
CA VAL A 170 13.02 5.53 13.58
C VAL A 170 12.01 5.19 14.66
N VAL A 171 12.46 5.01 15.90
CA VAL A 171 11.64 4.64 17.06
C VAL A 171 11.66 5.78 18.08
N VAL A 172 10.49 6.13 18.60
CA VAL A 172 10.29 7.14 19.64
C VAL A 172 9.83 6.43 20.91
N ASN A 173 10.53 6.62 22.04
CA ASN A 173 10.10 6.08 23.32
C ASN A 173 9.93 7.20 24.35
N GLU A 174 8.69 7.43 24.78
CA GLU A 174 8.35 8.34 25.89
C GLU A 174 8.14 7.59 27.22
N SER A 175 8.06 6.25 27.16
CA SER A 175 7.80 5.39 28.31
C SER A 175 9.10 4.92 28.93
N ASP A 176 9.01 4.06 29.95
CA ASP A 176 10.18 3.42 30.54
C ASP A 176 11.04 2.69 29.49
N THR A 177 12.32 2.52 29.79
CA THR A 177 13.26 1.75 28.95
C THR A 177 12.73 0.33 28.68
N GLN A 178 12.80 -0.10 27.43
CA GLN A 178 12.24 -1.40 27.02
C GLN A 178 12.96 -1.99 25.79
N ASP A 179 12.97 -3.31 25.71
CA ASP A 179 13.54 -4.03 24.57
C ASP A 179 12.56 -4.11 23.40
N TYR A 180 13.04 -3.74 22.21
CA TYR A 180 12.32 -3.90 20.96
C TYR A 180 12.93 -5.06 20.17
N ASN A 181 12.09 -6.00 19.76
CA ASN A 181 12.46 -7.05 18.80
C ASN A 181 11.95 -6.65 17.42
N PHE A 182 12.87 -6.48 16.48
CA PHE A 182 12.58 -6.12 15.10
C PHE A 182 12.62 -7.36 14.23
N ASP A 183 11.47 -7.72 13.66
CA ASP A 183 11.33 -8.82 12.70
C ASP A 183 11.39 -8.30 11.25
N LEU A 184 12.39 -8.77 10.50
CA LEU A 184 12.64 -8.46 9.11
C LEU A 184 12.23 -9.63 8.19
N SER A 185 11.41 -10.57 8.67
CA SER A 185 10.95 -11.74 7.93
C SER A 185 10.22 -11.41 6.62
N ALA A 186 9.64 -10.22 6.52
CA ALA A 186 9.00 -9.70 5.32
C ALA A 186 9.99 -9.42 4.16
N PHE A 187 11.29 -9.32 4.43
CA PHE A 187 12.33 -9.17 3.42
C PHE A 187 12.91 -10.53 3.02
N GLU A 188 13.30 -10.70 1.77
CA GLU A 188 13.92 -11.94 1.29
C GLU A 188 15.21 -12.26 2.05
N SER A 189 16.03 -11.24 2.30
CA SER A 189 17.25 -11.31 3.11
C SER A 189 17.45 -10.03 3.92
N ALA A 190 18.19 -10.13 5.02
CA ALA A 190 18.65 -8.99 5.82
C ALA A 190 20.03 -9.31 6.40
N GLU A 191 21.03 -8.48 6.09
CA GLU A 191 22.41 -8.69 6.56
C GLU A 191 22.86 -7.58 7.51
N GLY A 192 23.67 -7.99 8.49
CA GLY A 192 24.18 -7.11 9.54
C GLY A 192 25.56 -6.51 9.26
N PRO A 193 26.03 -5.60 10.12
CA PRO A 193 25.32 -5.17 11.33
C PRO A 193 24.41 -3.95 11.09
N VAL A 194 23.41 -3.80 11.96
CA VAL A 194 22.50 -2.65 12.02
C VAL A 194 23.23 -1.46 12.62
N LYS A 195 23.22 -0.32 11.92
CA LYS A 195 23.78 0.92 12.46
C LYS A 195 22.73 1.66 13.28
N ASN A 196 23.10 2.12 14.46
CA ASN A 196 22.19 2.80 15.39
C ASN A 196 22.68 4.21 15.75
N TRP A 197 21.75 5.18 15.81
CA TRP A 197 21.97 6.52 16.35
C TRP A 197 20.89 6.85 17.37
N ARG A 198 21.24 7.60 18.41
CA ARG A 198 20.31 7.95 19.50
C ARG A 198 20.36 9.44 19.83
N THR A 199 19.20 9.98 20.17
CA THR A 199 19.05 11.29 20.82
C THR A 199 18.28 11.06 22.11
N LEU A 200 18.81 11.52 23.24
CA LEU A 200 18.12 11.52 24.52
C LEU A 200 17.52 12.91 24.75
N ALA A 201 16.23 12.98 25.07
CA ALA A 201 15.42 14.20 25.13
C ALA A 201 15.98 15.31 26.04
N ASP A 202 16.58 14.93 27.18
CA ASP A 202 17.06 15.84 28.23
C ASP A 202 18.56 15.63 28.55
N SER A 203 19.36 15.38 27.51
CA SER A 203 20.77 15.04 27.64
C SER A 203 21.63 15.75 26.59
N SER A 204 22.95 15.76 26.80
CA SER A 204 23.93 16.16 25.78
C SER A 204 24.13 15.13 24.67
N GLU A 205 23.51 13.95 24.81
CA GLU A 205 23.53 12.92 23.78
C GLU A 205 22.59 13.29 22.62
N GLN A 206 23.18 13.89 21.59
CA GLN A 206 22.51 14.55 20.48
C GLN A 206 22.87 13.90 19.13
N TYR A 207 22.00 13.04 18.60
CA TYR A 207 22.26 12.25 17.39
C TYR A 207 23.58 11.45 17.47
N GLU A 208 23.85 10.86 18.63
CA GLU A 208 25.08 10.15 18.90
C GLU A 208 25.06 8.75 18.25
N ARG A 209 26.21 8.34 17.71
CA ARG A 209 26.36 7.03 17.07
C ARG A 209 26.61 5.97 18.13
N GLN A 210 25.71 4.99 18.20
CA GLN A 210 25.80 3.86 19.11
C GLN A 210 26.59 2.68 18.49
N SER A 211 26.82 1.66 19.31
CA SER A 211 27.42 0.41 18.84
C SER A 211 26.55 -0.26 17.78
N ASP A 212 27.19 -0.92 16.84
CA ASP A 212 26.51 -1.68 15.79
C ASP A 212 25.85 -2.94 16.37
N ILE A 213 24.62 -3.23 15.95
CA ILE A 213 23.81 -4.33 16.48
C ILE A 213 23.86 -5.51 15.49
N PRO A 214 24.23 -6.72 15.91
CA PRO A 214 24.22 -7.88 15.02
C PRO A 214 22.77 -8.28 14.67
N ILE A 215 22.59 -8.77 13.44
CA ILE A 215 21.36 -9.46 13.04
C ILE A 215 21.55 -10.95 13.30
N SER A 216 20.58 -11.58 13.94
CA SER A 216 20.50 -13.03 14.12
C SER A 216 19.29 -13.56 13.35
N GLY A 217 19.53 -14.35 12.31
CA GLY A 217 18.50 -14.73 11.35
C GLY A 217 17.97 -13.51 10.58
N LYS A 218 16.67 -13.23 10.70
CA LYS A 218 16.03 -12.00 10.18
C LYS A 218 15.56 -11.09 11.32
N THR A 219 16.19 -11.17 12.48
CA THR A 219 15.79 -10.41 13.66
C THR A 219 16.97 -9.67 14.29
N PHE A 220 16.68 -8.54 14.92
CA PHE A 220 17.62 -7.90 15.84
C PHE A 220 16.86 -7.32 17.03
N THR A 221 17.55 -7.16 18.15
CA THR A 221 16.98 -6.59 19.38
C THR A 221 17.75 -5.33 19.76
N ALA A 222 17.04 -4.31 20.21
CA ALA A 222 17.63 -3.10 20.75
C ALA A 222 16.87 -2.67 22.01
N GLU A 223 17.59 -2.32 23.06
CA GLU A 223 17.04 -1.59 24.19
C GLU A 223 16.79 -0.14 23.75
N ILE A 224 15.58 0.37 24.00
CA ILE A 224 15.17 1.73 23.67
C ILE A 224 14.98 2.48 24.98
N GLU A 225 15.88 3.41 25.29
CA GLU A 225 15.84 4.15 26.55
C GLU A 225 14.59 5.03 26.67
N GLN A 226 14.21 5.33 27.92
CA GLN A 226 13.17 6.32 28.19
C GLN A 226 13.51 7.70 27.62
N ASN A 227 12.48 8.40 27.12
CA ASN A 227 12.57 9.75 26.55
C ASN A 227 13.67 9.86 25.49
N SER A 228 13.60 8.99 24.49
CA SER A 228 14.62 8.86 23.46
C SER A 228 14.03 8.71 22.05
N VAL A 229 14.86 9.05 21.06
CA VAL A 229 14.60 8.73 19.66
C VAL A 229 15.81 8.02 19.07
N HIS A 230 15.56 6.84 18.51
CA HIS A 230 16.57 5.97 17.91
C HIS A 230 16.36 5.89 16.40
N THR A 231 17.44 5.88 15.63
CA THR A 231 17.41 5.55 14.20
C THR A 231 18.29 4.34 13.94
N PHE A 232 17.68 3.30 13.40
CA PHE A 232 18.35 2.10 12.93
C PHE A 232 18.44 2.12 11.41
N VAL A 233 19.60 1.74 10.87
CA VAL A 233 19.81 1.58 9.42
C VAL A 233 20.28 0.16 9.16
N VAL A 234 19.45 -0.58 8.43
CA VAL A 234 19.75 -1.91 7.91
C VAL A 234 20.05 -1.78 6.41
N LYS A 235 21.02 -2.53 5.91
CA LYS A 235 21.45 -2.53 4.50
C LYS A 235 21.42 -3.93 3.92
N ASN A 236 21.65 -4.03 2.61
CA ASN A 236 21.66 -5.29 1.86
C ASN A 236 20.33 -6.04 2.03
N LEU A 237 19.23 -5.29 2.08
CA LEU A 237 17.89 -5.85 2.06
C LEU A 237 17.44 -6.00 0.62
N GLN A 238 17.24 -7.23 0.20
CA GLN A 238 16.51 -7.48 -1.03
C GLN A 238 15.03 -7.15 -0.82
N GLN A 239 14.32 -6.87 -1.92
CA GLN A 239 12.97 -6.33 -1.87
C GLN A 239 12.06 -7.13 -0.90
N PRO A 240 11.07 -6.49 -0.27
CA PRO A 240 10.06 -7.20 0.49
C PRO A 240 9.51 -8.35 -0.36
N ALA A 241 9.58 -9.57 0.16
CA ALA A 241 9.16 -10.79 -0.54
C ALA A 241 7.76 -10.55 -1.10
N GLU A 242 7.59 -10.59 -2.45
CA GLU A 242 6.46 -10.04 -3.22
C GLU A 242 5.15 -9.90 -2.43
N SER A 243 5.17 -8.87 -1.57
CA SER A 243 4.19 -8.36 -0.63
C SER A 243 3.20 -9.31 0.10
N ILE A 244 3.16 -9.13 1.41
CA ILE A 244 1.88 -8.88 2.11
C ILE A 244 1.39 -7.51 1.59
N GLY A 245 0.45 -7.48 0.63
CA GLY A 245 -0.21 -6.23 0.21
C GLY A 245 0.32 -5.46 -0.99
N SER A 246 0.75 -6.11 -2.08
CA SER A 246 1.15 -5.42 -3.32
C SER A 246 -0.03 -4.66 -3.86
N GLU A 247 0.23 -3.46 -4.37
CA GLU A 247 -0.74 -2.73 -5.19
C GLU A 247 -1.32 -3.66 -6.26
N PRO A 248 -2.66 -3.74 -6.38
CA PRO A 248 -3.31 -4.54 -7.40
C PRO A 248 -2.76 -4.21 -8.78
N LYS A 249 -2.13 -5.20 -9.41
CA LYS A 249 -1.54 -5.09 -10.74
C LYS A 249 -2.66 -5.13 -11.79
N GLN A 250 -2.54 -4.27 -12.81
CA GLN A 250 -3.42 -4.32 -13.98
C GLN A 250 -3.32 -5.66 -14.73
N GLY A 251 -4.36 -6.02 -15.49
CA GLY A 251 -4.40 -7.22 -16.31
C GLY A 251 -4.87 -8.48 -15.57
N PHE A 252 -4.84 -8.48 -14.24
CA PHE A 252 -5.28 -9.60 -13.41
C PHE A 252 -6.74 -9.48 -12.96
N TRP A 253 -7.33 -10.62 -12.62
CA TRP A 253 -8.66 -10.73 -12.02
C TRP A 253 -8.56 -10.70 -10.50
N TYR A 254 -9.55 -10.09 -9.86
CA TYR A 254 -9.59 -9.97 -8.40
C TYR A 254 -10.97 -10.28 -7.85
N ARG A 255 -10.98 -10.93 -6.69
CA ARG A 255 -12.08 -10.84 -5.72
C ARG A 255 -11.86 -9.57 -4.91
N ILE A 256 -12.84 -8.68 -4.90
CA ILE A 256 -12.77 -7.41 -4.16
C ILE A 256 -13.69 -7.53 -2.94
N THR A 257 -13.10 -7.51 -1.75
CA THR A 257 -13.74 -7.94 -0.50
C THR A 257 -13.77 -6.78 0.49
N PRO A 258 -14.93 -6.24 0.90
CA PRO A 258 -15.00 -5.23 1.95
C PRO A 258 -14.47 -5.81 3.27
N GLN A 259 -13.61 -5.06 3.96
CA GLN A 259 -12.92 -5.53 5.15
C GLN A 259 -13.88 -5.90 6.30
N HIS A 260 -15.04 -5.26 6.41
CA HIS A 260 -15.99 -5.49 7.52
C HIS A 260 -16.88 -6.73 7.35
N SER A 261 -17.11 -7.20 6.11
CA SER A 261 -18.14 -8.21 5.81
C SER A 261 -17.59 -9.57 5.41
N GLY A 262 -16.38 -9.62 4.83
CA GLY A 262 -15.82 -10.86 4.26
C GLY A 262 -16.55 -11.36 2.99
N LYS A 263 -17.49 -10.57 2.47
CA LYS A 263 -18.23 -10.79 1.21
C LYS A 263 -17.46 -10.19 0.04
N CYS A 264 -17.91 -10.39 -1.19
CA CYS A 264 -17.30 -9.74 -2.35
C CYS A 264 -18.31 -8.89 -3.11
N ILE A 265 -17.83 -7.84 -3.78
CA ILE A 265 -18.68 -7.06 -4.69
C ILE A 265 -18.99 -7.89 -5.95
N GLU A 266 -20.22 -7.77 -6.44
CA GLU A 266 -20.71 -8.50 -7.62
C GLU A 266 -21.70 -7.69 -8.43
N VAL A 267 -21.84 -8.02 -9.71
CA VAL A 267 -23.00 -7.57 -10.50
C VAL A 267 -24.19 -8.48 -10.18
N SER A 268 -25.29 -7.88 -9.73
CA SER A 268 -26.48 -8.60 -9.27
C SER A 268 -27.03 -9.53 -10.34
N GLY A 269 -27.22 -10.80 -9.96
CA GLY A 269 -27.77 -11.85 -10.82
C GLY A 269 -26.95 -12.15 -12.08
N ALA A 270 -25.66 -11.80 -12.11
CA ALA A 270 -24.80 -11.90 -13.30
C ALA A 270 -25.39 -11.26 -14.57
N SER A 271 -26.23 -10.24 -14.39
CA SER A 271 -26.91 -9.57 -15.49
C SER A 271 -25.88 -8.95 -16.45
N THR A 272 -26.14 -9.04 -17.75
CA THR A 272 -25.38 -8.34 -18.81
C THR A 272 -26.08 -7.06 -19.27
N ALA A 273 -27.15 -6.63 -18.60
CA ALA A 273 -27.88 -5.41 -18.97
C ALA A 273 -27.08 -4.14 -18.61
N GLU A 274 -27.26 -3.07 -19.39
CA GLU A 274 -26.78 -1.73 -19.01
C GLU A 274 -27.46 -1.27 -17.71
N GLY A 275 -26.67 -0.71 -16.80
CA GLY A 275 -27.18 -0.21 -15.53
C GLY A 275 -27.51 -1.29 -14.49
N ALA A 276 -27.10 -2.54 -14.71
CA ALA A 276 -27.28 -3.60 -13.70
C ALA A 276 -26.58 -3.22 -12.39
N ASN A 277 -27.23 -3.55 -11.27
CA ASN A 277 -26.78 -3.15 -9.94
C ASN A 277 -25.48 -3.84 -9.53
N VAL A 278 -24.66 -3.15 -8.73
CA VAL A 278 -23.52 -3.75 -8.03
C VAL A 278 -23.85 -3.84 -6.54
N GLU A 279 -23.71 -5.03 -5.98
CA GLU A 279 -24.01 -5.34 -4.58
C GLU A 279 -22.90 -6.21 -3.97
N GLN A 280 -22.91 -6.45 -2.66
CA GLN A 280 -22.06 -7.49 -2.06
C GLN A 280 -22.84 -8.80 -1.90
N SER A 281 -22.13 -9.92 -2.04
CA SER A 281 -22.66 -11.25 -1.78
C SER A 281 -21.57 -12.21 -1.34
N SER A 282 -21.97 -13.37 -0.84
CA SER A 282 -21.05 -14.46 -0.49
C SER A 282 -20.29 -14.92 -1.75
N PHE A 283 -18.97 -15.08 -1.62
CA PHE A 283 -18.14 -15.48 -2.75
C PHE A 283 -18.42 -16.93 -3.13
N SER A 284 -18.83 -17.13 -4.38
CA SER A 284 -19.16 -18.41 -5.00
C SER A 284 -18.29 -18.71 -6.22
N CYS A 285 -17.27 -17.89 -6.46
CA CYS A 285 -16.44 -17.92 -7.67
C CYS A 285 -17.19 -17.61 -8.98
N GLY A 286 -18.40 -17.05 -8.91
CA GLY A 286 -19.14 -16.63 -10.11
C GLY A 286 -18.41 -15.54 -10.90
N ASP A 287 -18.48 -15.57 -12.23
CA ASP A 287 -17.80 -14.60 -13.11
C ASP A 287 -18.21 -13.15 -12.84
N ASN A 288 -19.45 -12.93 -12.39
CA ASN A 288 -19.96 -11.62 -11.97
C ASN A 288 -19.36 -11.09 -10.66
N GLN A 289 -18.58 -11.92 -9.95
CA GLN A 289 -17.85 -11.60 -8.72
C GLN A 289 -16.34 -11.41 -8.97
N GLN A 290 -15.89 -11.57 -10.22
CA GLN A 290 -14.49 -11.49 -10.61
C GLN A 290 -14.26 -10.23 -11.43
N TRP A 291 -13.36 -9.36 -10.98
CA TRP A 291 -13.14 -8.04 -11.56
C TRP A 291 -11.74 -7.91 -12.13
N LYS A 292 -11.62 -7.60 -13.42
CA LYS A 292 -10.36 -7.26 -14.06
C LYS A 292 -10.02 -5.81 -13.78
N LEU A 293 -8.81 -5.57 -13.28
CA LEU A 293 -8.27 -4.23 -13.12
C LEU A 293 -7.52 -3.81 -14.39
N GLN A 294 -7.86 -2.67 -14.97
CA GLN A 294 -7.27 -2.18 -16.23
C GLN A 294 -6.88 -0.71 -16.08
N ASP A 295 -5.72 -0.30 -16.60
CA ASP A 295 -5.31 1.10 -16.59
C ASP A 295 -6.31 1.98 -17.37
N ALA A 296 -6.63 3.15 -16.81
CA ALA A 296 -7.51 4.16 -17.39
C ALA A 296 -6.85 5.55 -17.46
N GLY A 297 -5.52 5.61 -17.26
CA GLY A 297 -4.68 6.79 -17.35
C GLY A 297 -4.67 7.66 -16.09
N GLU A 298 -3.63 8.47 -15.92
CA GLU A 298 -3.47 9.44 -14.80
C GLU A 298 -3.54 8.79 -13.40
N GLY A 299 -3.12 7.53 -13.28
CA GLY A 299 -3.19 6.78 -12.02
C GLY A 299 -4.61 6.36 -11.62
N PHE A 300 -5.51 6.22 -12.59
CA PHE A 300 -6.85 5.67 -12.39
C PHE A 300 -7.00 4.34 -13.13
N PHE A 301 -7.90 3.50 -12.62
CA PHE A 301 -8.22 2.20 -13.17
C PHE A 301 -9.70 2.09 -13.55
N ARG A 302 -9.98 1.20 -14.50
CA ARG A 302 -11.30 0.65 -14.82
C ARG A 302 -11.41 -0.74 -14.18
N LEU A 303 -12.57 -1.04 -13.60
CA LEU A 303 -12.91 -2.37 -13.08
C LEU A 303 -13.95 -3.02 -13.98
N THR A 304 -13.62 -4.16 -14.58
CA THR A 304 -14.44 -4.85 -15.58
C THR A 304 -14.87 -6.22 -15.05
N PRO A 305 -16.17 -6.54 -14.97
CA PRO A 305 -16.62 -7.84 -14.49
C PRO A 305 -16.39 -8.93 -15.56
N ARG A 306 -16.07 -10.16 -15.15
CA ARG A 306 -15.63 -11.24 -16.06
C ARG A 306 -16.71 -11.67 -17.05
N HIS A 307 -17.97 -11.63 -16.66
CA HIS A 307 -19.09 -12.01 -17.52
C HIS A 307 -19.47 -10.95 -18.56
N ALA A 308 -18.88 -9.74 -18.52
CA ALA A 308 -19.19 -8.64 -19.44
C ALA A 308 -17.97 -7.73 -19.68
N GLU A 309 -17.06 -8.18 -20.57
CA GLU A 309 -15.77 -7.53 -20.82
C GLU A 309 -15.85 -6.12 -21.45
N ASP A 310 -16.97 -5.78 -22.10
CA ASP A 310 -17.25 -4.46 -22.67
C ASP A 310 -17.79 -3.45 -21.63
N LYS A 311 -18.08 -3.90 -20.41
CA LYS A 311 -18.66 -3.09 -19.33
C LYS A 311 -17.71 -2.82 -18.19
N CYS A 312 -18.06 -1.87 -17.34
CA CYS A 312 -17.28 -1.52 -16.17
C CYS A 312 -18.12 -0.97 -15.03
N LEU A 313 -17.55 -1.02 -13.84
CA LEU A 313 -18.06 -0.35 -12.65
C LEU A 313 -18.16 1.17 -12.86
N SER A 314 -19.36 1.71 -12.70
CA SER A 314 -19.66 3.13 -12.92
C SER A 314 -20.57 3.71 -11.86
N VAL A 315 -20.36 4.98 -11.52
CA VAL A 315 -21.31 5.76 -10.71
C VAL A 315 -22.54 6.12 -11.56
N LYS A 316 -23.72 5.69 -11.12
CA LYS A 316 -24.99 5.91 -11.82
C LYS A 316 -25.27 7.40 -12.03
N ASN A 317 -25.70 7.74 -13.25
CA ASN A 317 -26.00 9.11 -13.69
C ASN A 317 -24.86 10.12 -13.47
N GLN A 318 -23.61 9.65 -13.30
CA GLN A 318 -22.45 10.51 -13.02
C GLN A 318 -22.68 11.40 -11.80
N SER A 319 -23.52 10.96 -10.86
CA SER A 319 -23.86 11.75 -9.68
C SER A 319 -22.61 12.01 -8.82
N ALA A 320 -22.49 13.21 -8.27
CA ALA A 320 -21.49 13.54 -7.26
C ALA A 320 -22.02 13.40 -5.82
N GLY A 321 -23.29 13.00 -5.63
CA GLY A 321 -23.93 12.90 -4.32
C GLY A 321 -23.55 11.64 -3.55
N ASN A 322 -23.57 11.74 -2.21
CA ASN A 322 -23.53 10.59 -1.32
C ASN A 322 -24.73 9.67 -1.59
N GLY A 323 -24.51 8.35 -1.54
CA GLY A 323 -25.57 7.37 -1.79
C GLY A 323 -25.83 7.09 -3.27
N ALA A 324 -25.06 7.69 -4.19
CA ALA A 324 -25.20 7.35 -5.60
C ALA A 324 -24.82 5.88 -5.84
N ASN A 325 -25.70 5.18 -6.54
CA ASN A 325 -25.57 3.76 -6.85
C ASN A 325 -24.36 3.45 -7.73
N LEU A 326 -23.69 2.33 -7.49
CA LEU A 326 -22.76 1.77 -8.45
C LEU A 326 -23.47 0.75 -9.34
N GLN A 327 -23.16 0.79 -10.63
CA GLN A 327 -23.76 -0.05 -11.65
C GLN A 327 -22.69 -0.52 -12.63
N GLN A 328 -22.97 -1.55 -13.43
CA GLN A 328 -22.18 -1.80 -14.63
C GLN A 328 -22.71 -0.96 -15.79
N LEU A 329 -21.80 -0.44 -16.62
CA LEU A 329 -22.15 0.28 -17.84
C LEU A 329 -21.08 0.03 -18.90
N SER A 330 -21.45 0.06 -20.18
CA SER A 330 -20.49 0.11 -21.30
C SER A 330 -19.42 1.17 -21.08
N PHE A 331 -18.15 0.82 -21.27
CA PHE A 331 -17.05 1.74 -21.02
C PHE A 331 -16.95 2.80 -22.12
N SER A 332 -16.99 4.07 -21.72
CA SER A 332 -16.87 5.25 -22.59
C SER A 332 -15.68 6.13 -22.23
N GLY A 333 -14.93 5.79 -21.17
CA GLY A 333 -13.83 6.59 -20.65
C GLY A 333 -14.26 7.78 -19.77
N HIS A 334 -15.54 7.85 -19.39
CA HIS A 334 -16.05 8.92 -18.54
C HIS A 334 -15.43 8.89 -17.13
N ALA A 335 -15.33 10.04 -16.45
CA ALA A 335 -14.75 10.13 -15.10
C ALA A 335 -15.48 9.25 -14.07
N SER A 336 -16.78 9.02 -14.25
CA SER A 336 -17.60 8.15 -13.38
C SER A 336 -17.27 6.66 -13.51
N GLN A 337 -16.39 6.27 -14.44
CA GLN A 337 -15.93 4.90 -14.70
C GLN A 337 -14.47 4.69 -14.29
N LYS A 338 -13.85 5.70 -13.67
CA LYS A 338 -12.43 5.73 -13.33
C LYS A 338 -12.24 5.80 -11.83
N TRP A 339 -11.43 4.89 -11.29
CA TRP A 339 -11.26 4.66 -9.87
C TRP A 339 -9.79 4.74 -9.48
N ARG A 340 -9.47 5.51 -8.45
CA ARG A 340 -8.13 5.55 -7.86
C ARG A 340 -8.09 4.60 -6.67
N LEU A 341 -7.05 3.77 -6.59
CA LEU A 341 -6.79 2.96 -5.42
C LEU A 341 -6.02 3.82 -4.41
N VAL A 342 -6.58 3.99 -3.22
CA VAL A 342 -5.98 4.70 -2.09
C VAL A 342 -5.54 3.63 -1.09
N PRO A 343 -4.23 3.40 -0.90
CA PRO A 343 -3.72 2.39 0.02
C PRO A 343 -4.28 2.53 1.44
N SER A 344 -4.37 1.41 2.14
CA SER A 344 -4.77 1.28 3.54
C SER A 344 -3.90 0.22 4.20
N GLU A 345 -4.06 0.04 5.51
CA GLU A 345 -3.29 -0.92 6.28
C GLU A 345 -3.47 -2.36 5.77
N ASN A 346 -2.44 -3.20 6.01
CA ASN A 346 -2.43 -4.63 5.69
C ASN A 346 -2.68 -4.94 4.20
N GLY A 347 -2.28 -4.02 3.30
CA GLY A 347 -2.41 -4.24 1.86
C GLY A 347 -3.84 -4.10 1.32
N ASN A 348 -4.71 -3.37 2.05
CA ASN A 348 -6.05 -3.07 1.59
C ASN A 348 -6.12 -1.71 0.89
N PHE A 349 -7.24 -1.43 0.22
CA PHE A 349 -7.41 -0.22 -0.57
C PHE A 349 -8.81 0.36 -0.45
N SER A 350 -8.92 1.68 -0.42
CA SER A 350 -10.17 2.38 -0.72
C SER A 350 -10.22 2.71 -2.22
N LEU A 351 -11.37 2.53 -2.87
CA LEU A 351 -11.55 2.91 -4.28
C LEU A 351 -12.24 4.27 -4.36
N THR A 352 -11.55 5.28 -4.88
CA THR A 352 -12.09 6.65 -4.97
C THR A 352 -12.45 7.02 -6.41
N SER A 353 -13.67 7.50 -6.63
CA SER A 353 -14.18 7.89 -7.95
C SER A 353 -13.52 9.17 -8.47
N LYS A 354 -13.04 9.17 -9.72
CA LYS A 354 -12.52 10.38 -10.39
C LYS A 354 -13.57 11.48 -10.53
N ASN A 355 -14.85 11.11 -10.65
CA ASN A 355 -15.94 12.05 -10.88
C ASN A 355 -16.29 12.90 -9.67
N SER A 356 -16.19 12.33 -8.47
CA SER A 356 -16.78 12.89 -7.26
C SER A 356 -15.82 12.99 -6.07
N GLU A 357 -14.64 12.38 -6.19
CA GLU A 357 -13.67 12.20 -5.10
C GLU A 357 -14.23 11.44 -3.89
N LYS A 358 -15.30 10.66 -4.10
CA LYS A 358 -15.95 9.82 -3.08
C LYS A 358 -15.47 8.38 -3.16
N ALA A 359 -15.43 7.73 -2.00
CA ALA A 359 -15.04 6.34 -1.86
C ALA A 359 -16.21 5.40 -2.23
N MET A 360 -15.88 4.24 -2.78
CA MET A 360 -16.77 3.08 -2.82
C MET A 360 -17.13 2.68 -1.38
N ASP A 361 -18.40 2.35 -1.16
CA ASP A 361 -18.96 2.12 0.17
C ASP A 361 -20.02 1.02 0.12
N VAL A 362 -19.97 0.08 1.07
CA VAL A 362 -21.08 -0.84 1.33
C VAL A 362 -22.12 -0.14 2.19
N SER A 363 -23.29 0.08 1.62
CA SER A 363 -24.36 0.88 2.21
C SER A 363 -24.71 0.41 3.63
N SER A 364 -24.81 1.38 4.55
CA SER A 364 -25.18 1.16 5.95
C SER A 364 -24.28 0.18 6.72
N VAL A 365 -23.03 -0.02 6.28
CA VAL A 365 -22.07 -0.97 6.90
C VAL A 365 -22.65 -2.40 6.95
N SER A 366 -23.58 -2.71 6.05
CA SER A 366 -24.32 -3.96 6.08
C SER A 366 -23.39 -5.15 5.83
N LYS A 367 -23.67 -6.28 6.49
CA LYS A 367 -23.03 -7.58 6.23
C LYS A 367 -23.96 -8.54 5.49
N ALA A 368 -25.15 -8.11 5.08
CA ALA A 368 -26.12 -8.94 4.36
C ALA A 368 -25.73 -9.13 2.89
N ASP A 369 -26.16 -10.26 2.29
CA ASP A 369 -26.10 -10.44 0.83
C ASP A 369 -27.11 -9.49 0.18
N GLY A 370 -26.78 -9.01 -1.02
CA GLY A 370 -27.58 -8.00 -1.71
C GLY A 370 -27.46 -6.60 -1.11
N ALA A 371 -26.57 -6.38 -0.13
CA ALA A 371 -26.32 -5.03 0.36
C ALA A 371 -25.66 -4.19 -0.73
N ASN A 372 -26.22 -3.01 -0.97
CA ASN A 372 -25.89 -2.21 -2.13
C ASN A 372 -24.48 -1.61 -2.07
N ILE A 373 -23.80 -1.53 -3.21
CA ILE A 373 -22.56 -0.75 -3.34
C ILE A 373 -22.88 0.63 -3.86
N ILE A 374 -22.45 1.65 -3.11
CA ILE A 374 -22.68 3.06 -3.40
C ILE A 374 -21.34 3.81 -3.40
N GLN A 375 -21.37 5.10 -3.75
CA GLN A 375 -20.31 6.02 -3.33
C GLN A 375 -20.72 6.79 -2.08
N TRP A 376 -19.76 7.09 -1.21
CA TRP A 376 -19.94 7.92 -0.03
C TRP A 376 -18.70 8.75 0.28
N GLN A 377 -18.86 9.75 1.14
CA GLN A 377 -17.76 10.57 1.60
C GLN A 377 -16.67 9.69 2.25
N GLY A 378 -15.42 9.85 1.79
CA GLY A 378 -14.28 9.10 2.32
C GLY A 378 -14.09 9.35 3.82
N SER A 379 -14.02 8.26 4.58
CA SER A 379 -13.95 8.26 6.04
C SER A 379 -12.94 7.28 6.62
N GLY A 380 -12.47 6.30 5.82
CA GLY A 380 -11.57 5.24 6.29
C GLY A 380 -12.25 4.08 7.02
N GLN A 381 -13.59 4.10 7.14
CA GLN A 381 -14.32 3.01 7.77
C GLN A 381 -14.19 1.70 6.98
N ASN A 382 -14.22 0.57 7.68
CA ASN A 382 -13.98 -0.76 7.10
C ASN A 382 -14.96 -1.16 5.98
N ASN A 383 -16.11 -0.49 5.82
CA ASN A 383 -17.03 -0.67 4.67
C ASN A 383 -16.61 0.10 3.41
N GLN A 384 -15.54 0.90 3.49
CA GLN A 384 -14.91 1.65 2.41
C GLN A 384 -13.48 1.15 2.11
N ILE A 385 -13.02 0.11 2.83
CA ILE A 385 -11.70 -0.50 2.70
C ILE A 385 -11.88 -1.91 2.16
N PHE A 386 -11.16 -2.23 1.08
CA PHE A 386 -11.35 -3.45 0.31
C PHE A 386 -10.03 -4.20 0.14
N GLN A 387 -10.08 -5.51 0.37
CA GLN A 387 -9.02 -6.43 0.02
C GLN A 387 -9.16 -6.86 -1.43
N PHE A 388 -8.06 -6.83 -2.17
CA PHE A 388 -7.97 -7.37 -3.52
C PHE A 388 -7.26 -8.72 -3.45
N THR A 389 -8.01 -9.81 -3.52
CA THR A 389 -7.44 -11.16 -3.66
C THR A 389 -7.33 -11.49 -5.14
N LYS A 390 -6.11 -11.66 -5.66
CA LYS A 390 -5.89 -12.08 -7.05
C LYS A 390 -6.59 -13.43 -7.28
N ILE A 391 -7.40 -13.50 -8.34
CA ILE A 391 -7.99 -14.74 -8.85
C ILE A 391 -7.20 -15.10 -10.09
N GLU A 392 -6.52 -16.24 -10.07
CA GLU A 392 -5.94 -16.77 -11.29
C GLU A 392 -7.09 -17.22 -12.21
N PRO A 393 -7.07 -16.83 -13.50
CA PRO A 393 -8.14 -17.21 -14.41
C PRO A 393 -8.21 -18.74 -14.52
N VAL A 394 -9.31 -19.33 -14.04
CA VAL A 394 -9.57 -20.76 -14.23
C VAL A 394 -9.88 -21.00 -15.72
N CYS A 395 -8.85 -21.41 -16.45
CA CYS A 395 -8.82 -22.28 -17.63
C CYS A 395 -7.32 -22.62 -17.79
N SER A 396 -6.80 -23.61 -17.07
CA SER A 396 -6.82 -25.01 -17.50
C SER A 396 -6.90 -26.01 -16.33
N ILE A 397 -7.28 -27.24 -16.68
CA ILE A 397 -7.42 -28.42 -15.82
C ILE A 397 -6.13 -28.70 -15.02
N SER A 398 -6.28 -28.87 -13.70
CA SER A 398 -5.65 -29.97 -12.99
C SER A 398 -6.59 -31.14 -13.11
N LEU A 399 -6.10 -32.32 -13.45
CA LEU A 399 -6.44 -33.52 -12.68
C LEU A 399 -5.27 -34.44 -12.94
N ALA A 400 -4.09 -34.12 -12.43
CA ALA A 400 -3.70 -33.64 -11.10
C ALA A 400 -2.26 -34.14 -10.76
N GLN A 401 -2.04 -35.11 -9.91
CA GLN A 401 -2.77 -36.34 -10.09
C GLN A 401 -3.31 -36.61 -11.54
N GLY A 402 -2.52 -36.29 -12.62
CA GLY A 402 -2.76 -36.53 -14.08
C GLY A 402 -2.75 -35.48 -15.27
N ASP A 403 -2.46 -34.15 -15.19
CA ASP A 403 -2.23 -33.30 -16.42
C ASP A 403 -1.06 -32.34 -16.15
N ILE A 404 0.08 -32.55 -16.82
CA ILE A 404 1.40 -32.03 -16.40
C ILE A 404 1.95 -31.02 -17.42
N ASN A 405 1.37 -30.95 -18.62
CA ASN A 405 1.76 -29.99 -19.67
C ASN A 405 0.70 -28.89 -19.92
N GLU A 406 -0.38 -28.88 -19.14
CA GLU A 406 -1.43 -27.85 -19.08
C GLU A 406 -2.34 -27.78 -20.33
N ASP A 407 -2.44 -28.86 -21.11
CA ASP A 407 -3.21 -28.90 -22.36
C ASP A 407 -4.72 -29.22 -22.22
N CYS A 408 -5.18 -29.45 -20.99
CA CYS A 408 -6.57 -29.75 -20.63
C CYS A 408 -7.09 -31.10 -21.10
N ARG A 409 -6.22 -32.01 -21.55
CA ARG A 409 -6.60 -33.37 -21.96
C ARG A 409 -5.55 -34.36 -21.47
N ILE A 410 -5.93 -35.21 -20.53
CA ILE A 410 -5.08 -36.36 -20.15
C ILE A 410 -4.76 -37.22 -21.38
N ASN A 411 -3.50 -37.24 -21.81
CA ASN A 411 -3.03 -37.98 -22.98
C ASN A 411 -1.64 -38.64 -22.77
N LEU A 412 -1.08 -39.23 -23.83
CA LEU A 412 0.15 -40.03 -23.74
C LEU A 412 1.39 -39.19 -23.35
N ALA A 413 1.42 -37.90 -23.70
CA ALA A 413 2.53 -37.01 -23.38
C ALA A 413 2.61 -36.69 -21.88
N ASP A 414 1.47 -36.64 -21.18
CA ASP A 414 1.43 -36.47 -19.73
C ASP A 414 2.00 -37.67 -18.97
N LEU A 415 1.81 -38.87 -19.53
CA LEU A 415 2.35 -40.13 -18.99
C LEU A 415 3.88 -40.23 -19.11
N GLU A 416 4.47 -39.67 -20.18
CA GLU A 416 5.92 -39.63 -20.39
C GLU A 416 6.64 -38.74 -19.37
N ILE A 417 6.12 -37.53 -19.14
CA ILE A 417 6.67 -36.57 -18.18
C ILE A 417 6.51 -37.06 -16.74
N ALA A 418 5.42 -37.77 -16.43
CA ALA A 418 5.23 -38.41 -15.12
C ALA A 418 6.26 -39.52 -14.87
N ALA A 419 6.61 -40.31 -15.89
CA ALA A 419 7.58 -41.39 -15.80
C ALA A 419 9.01 -40.88 -15.56
N GLU A 420 9.41 -39.79 -16.22
CA GLU A 420 10.72 -39.16 -16.04
C GLU A 420 10.93 -38.63 -14.60
N ASN A 421 9.91 -37.99 -14.05
CA ASN A 421 9.93 -37.49 -12.67
C ASN A 421 9.98 -38.63 -11.63
N TRP A 422 9.30 -39.76 -11.89
CA TRP A 422 9.36 -40.94 -11.03
C TRP A 422 10.72 -41.66 -11.08
N LEU A 423 11.33 -41.76 -12.27
CA LEU A 423 12.67 -42.33 -12.48
C LEU A 423 13.76 -41.55 -11.72
N SER A 424 13.67 -40.22 -11.72
CA SER A 424 14.54 -39.32 -10.96
C SER A 424 14.44 -39.52 -9.44
N ALA A 425 13.23 -39.77 -8.93
CA ALA A 425 12.98 -39.90 -7.49
C ALA A 425 13.33 -41.28 -6.91
N CYS A 426 13.22 -42.37 -7.69
CA CYS A 426 13.41 -43.74 -7.16
C CYS A 426 14.84 -44.28 -7.23
N LEU A 427 15.70 -43.77 -8.12
CA LEU A 427 17.04 -44.35 -8.36
C LEU A 427 18.21 -43.53 -7.79
N GLY A 428 17.96 -42.34 -7.25
CA GLY A 428 19.03 -41.44 -6.82
C GLY A 428 19.99 -41.10 -7.98
N SER A 429 21.20 -40.63 -7.67
CA SER A 429 22.19 -40.12 -8.65
C SER A 429 22.79 -41.17 -9.60
N GLY A 430 22.13 -42.31 -9.84
CA GLY A 430 22.57 -43.40 -10.71
C GLY A 430 21.94 -43.44 -12.11
N LEU A 431 21.28 -42.36 -12.55
CA LEU A 431 20.60 -42.30 -13.86
C LEU A 431 21.57 -42.55 -15.05
N GLU A 432 22.83 -42.14 -14.89
CA GLU A 432 23.89 -42.26 -15.91
C GLU A 432 24.32 -43.72 -16.16
N GLU A 433 24.18 -44.61 -15.17
CA GLU A 433 24.63 -46.02 -15.28
C GLU A 433 23.58 -46.92 -15.99
N MET A 434 22.31 -46.50 -16.04
CA MET A 434 21.22 -47.26 -16.70
C MET A 434 20.91 -46.81 -18.13
N LEU A 435 21.02 -45.51 -18.43
CA LEU A 435 20.67 -44.98 -19.75
C LEU A 435 21.84 -44.99 -20.75
N GLY A 436 23.05 -45.29 -20.28
CA GLY A 436 24.28 -45.09 -21.04
C GLY A 436 24.51 -43.60 -21.35
N ASP A 437 25.68 -43.30 -21.91
CA ASP A 437 26.23 -41.94 -22.07
C ASP A 437 25.32 -40.91 -22.80
N ASP A 438 24.20 -41.36 -23.39
CA ASP A 438 23.29 -40.52 -24.18
C ASP A 438 21.91 -40.28 -23.54
N CYS A 439 21.61 -40.78 -22.32
CA CYS A 439 20.36 -40.46 -21.58
C CYS A 439 19.05 -40.58 -22.41
N THR A 440 18.92 -41.57 -23.31
CA THR A 440 17.70 -41.74 -24.12
C THR A 440 16.84 -42.89 -23.63
N VAL A 441 15.55 -42.62 -23.38
CA VAL A 441 14.54 -43.63 -23.08
C VAL A 441 14.17 -44.34 -24.38
N ASN A 442 14.26 -45.67 -24.44
CA ASN A 442 13.92 -46.46 -25.62
C ASN A 442 12.69 -47.34 -25.37
N LEU A 443 12.21 -48.00 -26.43
CA LEU A 443 11.01 -48.82 -26.41
C LEU A 443 11.09 -49.99 -25.41
N ALA A 444 12.29 -50.49 -25.11
CA ALA A 444 12.47 -51.54 -24.10
C ALA A 444 12.23 -51.01 -22.67
N HIS A 445 12.64 -49.76 -22.39
CA HIS A 445 12.32 -49.08 -21.13
C HIS A 445 10.81 -48.83 -20.99
N PHE A 446 10.15 -48.45 -22.09
CA PHE A 446 8.71 -48.25 -22.14
C PHE A 446 7.92 -49.54 -21.89
N THR A 447 8.44 -50.68 -22.36
CA THR A 447 7.80 -52.00 -22.17
C THR A 447 7.80 -52.43 -20.69
N ILE A 448 8.85 -52.08 -19.94
CA ILE A 448 8.94 -52.35 -18.49
C ILE A 448 7.93 -51.48 -17.72
N ILE A 449 7.84 -50.20 -18.07
CA ILE A 449 6.90 -49.24 -17.47
C ILE A 449 5.44 -49.66 -17.75
N ALA A 450 5.12 -50.00 -19.00
CA ALA A 450 3.80 -50.45 -19.41
C ALA A 450 3.39 -51.77 -18.72
N GLY A 451 4.33 -52.69 -18.54
CA GLY A 451 4.11 -53.95 -17.81
C GLY A 451 3.78 -53.75 -16.32
N HIS A 452 4.36 -52.71 -15.69
CA HIS A 452 4.09 -52.40 -14.28
C HIS A 452 2.71 -51.76 -14.07
N TRP A 453 2.20 -51.03 -15.08
CA TRP A 453 0.90 -50.34 -15.03
C TRP A 453 -0.24 -51.11 -15.72
N GLY A 454 0.03 -52.31 -16.24
CA GLY A 454 -0.97 -53.18 -16.86
C GLY A 454 -1.49 -52.68 -18.22
N ILE A 455 -0.70 -51.87 -18.93
CA ILE A 455 -1.09 -51.27 -20.21
C ILE A 455 -0.72 -52.23 -21.36
N SER A 456 -1.71 -52.67 -22.15
CA SER A 456 -1.49 -53.51 -23.33
C SER A 456 -1.88 -52.81 -24.62
N GLY A 457 -1.04 -52.90 -25.65
CA GLY A 457 -1.38 -52.49 -27.02
C GLY A 457 -0.75 -51.20 -27.53
N ALA A 458 0.40 -50.76 -27.00
CA ALA A 458 1.18 -49.70 -27.64
C ALA A 458 1.70 -50.19 -29.02
N GLN A 459 1.41 -49.43 -30.08
CA GLN A 459 2.04 -49.57 -31.40
C GLN A 459 2.78 -48.28 -31.73
N ASP A 460 3.92 -48.46 -32.39
CA ASP A 460 5.09 -47.58 -32.52
C ASP A 460 4.88 -46.06 -32.57
#